data_AF-A0A444V0T5-F1
#
_entry.id   AF-A0A444V0T5-F1
#
_cell.length_a   1.000
_cell.length_b   1.000
_cell.length_c   1.000
_cell.angle_alpha   90.00
_cell.angle_beta   90.00
_cell.angle_gamma   90.00
#
_symmetry.space_group_name_H-M   'P 1'
#
loop_
_entity.id
_entity.type
_entity.pdbx_description
1 polymer ?
#
loop_
_entity_poly.entity_id
_entity_poly.type
_entity_poly.pdbx_seq_one_letter_code
_entity_poly.pdbx_strand_id
1 'polypeptide(L)'
;MSFDFRWPGSFSLIIESWYAAFADLPVAICLEGCSKSNGNCSSPGECVCRAGWQGQFCDECVRHPGCKHGTCQLSWQCNCEEGWGGLFCDQDLNYCTHHRPCLNGATCMNTGQGSYTCTCRPGYSGVNCELEVSECDSNPCRNGGSCTDLENGYKCTCPQGFEGSHCEHSSLTCADSPCFNHGICSEKDHGRSYICSCPRGFTGLNCEKKEDKCTSNPCANGRLPISLPGLQHMFVDHFHLTCS
;
A
#
# COMPACT_ATOMS: atom_id res chain seq x y z
N MET A 1 -0.89 25.71 -87.71
CA MET A 1 -0.05 26.93 -87.81
C MET A 1 -0.90 28.00 -88.45
N SER A 2 -0.98 29.17 -87.82
CA SER A 2 -1.70 30.33 -88.37
C SER A 2 -0.67 31.27 -89.01
N PHE A 3 -1.03 31.90 -90.12
CA PHE A 3 -0.16 32.84 -90.82
C PHE A 3 -0.97 34.05 -91.30
N ASP A 4 -0.36 35.24 -91.22
CA ASP A 4 -1.03 36.53 -91.46
C ASP A 4 -0.73 37.12 -92.85
N PHE A 5 -0.31 36.30 -93.82
CA PHE A 5 -0.04 36.72 -95.20
C PHE A 5 -0.85 35.93 -96.23
N ARG A 6 -1.00 36.49 -97.44
CA ARG A 6 -1.81 35.92 -98.52
C ARG A 6 -1.13 34.67 -99.10
N TRP A 7 -1.87 33.56 -99.16
CA TRP A 7 -1.35 32.25 -99.54
C TRP A 7 -0.74 32.21 -100.96
N PRO A 8 0.49 31.72 -101.14
CA PRO A 8 1.22 31.78 -102.42
C PRO A 8 0.81 30.72 -103.45
N GLY A 9 -0.17 29.86 -103.15
CA GLY A 9 -0.72 28.87 -104.09
C GLY A 9 -0.04 27.50 -104.07
N SER A 10 1.18 27.38 -103.54
CA SER A 10 1.87 26.11 -103.29
C SER A 10 2.68 26.16 -101.99
N PHE A 11 2.87 24.99 -101.35
CA PHE A 11 3.69 24.85 -100.16
C PHE A 11 4.39 23.49 -100.16
N SER A 12 5.52 23.41 -99.45
CA SER A 12 6.18 22.15 -99.15
C SER A 12 6.03 21.88 -97.66
N LEU A 13 5.35 20.79 -97.32
CA LEU A 13 5.21 20.33 -95.95
C LEU A 13 6.28 19.28 -95.68
N ILE A 14 7.14 19.54 -94.71
CA ILE A 14 8.08 18.55 -94.21
C ILE A 14 7.50 18.01 -92.91
N ILE A 15 7.11 16.73 -92.93
CA ILE A 15 6.69 15.98 -91.73
C ILE A 15 7.83 15.04 -91.41
N GLU A 16 8.46 15.24 -90.25
CA GLU A 16 9.47 14.32 -89.75
C GLU A 16 8.82 13.34 -88.77
N SER A 17 9.06 12.05 -88.97
CA SER A 17 8.66 11.00 -88.03
C SER A 17 9.76 10.83 -86.98
N TRP A 18 9.56 11.44 -85.81
CA TRP A 18 10.39 11.15 -84.65
C TRP A 18 9.83 9.89 -84.00
N TYR A 19 10.62 8.82 -83.89
CA TYR A 19 10.34 7.84 -82.85
C TYR A 19 10.50 8.61 -81.53
N ALA A 20 9.42 8.76 -80.77
CA ALA A 20 9.57 8.83 -79.35
C ALA A 20 10.16 7.46 -78.96
N ALA A 21 11.49 7.34 -78.96
CA ALA A 21 12.10 6.46 -77.99
C ALA A 21 11.40 6.87 -76.70
N PHE A 22 10.63 5.96 -76.11
CA PHE A 22 10.16 6.12 -74.75
C PHE A 22 11.39 6.65 -74.04
N ALA A 23 11.36 7.94 -73.69
CA ALA A 23 12.41 8.48 -72.85
C ALA A 23 12.49 7.44 -71.76
N ASP A 24 13.67 6.85 -71.58
CA ASP A 24 14.00 6.10 -70.38
C ASP A 24 13.53 7.02 -69.27
N LEU A 25 12.30 6.79 -68.77
CA LEU A 25 11.82 7.44 -67.57
C LEU A 25 12.95 7.12 -66.62
N PRO A 26 13.68 8.13 -66.12
CA PRO A 26 14.88 7.84 -65.35
C PRO A 26 14.38 6.94 -64.24
N VAL A 27 14.75 5.65 -64.31
CA VAL A 27 14.40 4.71 -63.27
C VAL A 27 14.99 5.37 -62.05
N ALA A 28 14.14 5.84 -61.14
CA ALA A 28 14.61 6.65 -60.03
C ALA A 28 15.70 5.83 -59.33
N ILE A 29 16.95 6.25 -59.48
CA ILE A 29 18.06 5.55 -58.86
C ILE A 29 18.03 6.00 -57.42
N CYS A 30 17.60 5.11 -56.53
CA CYS A 30 17.56 5.39 -55.12
C CYS A 30 18.97 5.75 -54.63
N LEU A 31 19.03 6.43 -53.48
CA LEU A 31 20.29 6.72 -52.82
C LEU A 31 21.19 5.47 -52.78
N GLU A 32 22.46 5.64 -53.10
CA GLU A 32 23.42 4.54 -53.06
C GLU A 32 23.46 3.92 -51.65
N GLY A 33 23.27 2.60 -51.55
CA GLY A 33 23.16 1.89 -50.28
C GLY A 33 21.72 1.68 -49.75
N CYS A 34 20.71 2.31 -50.35
CA CYS A 34 19.31 2.13 -49.94
C CYS A 34 18.89 0.65 -50.03
N SER A 35 18.27 0.15 -48.94
CA SER A 35 17.84 -1.24 -48.81
C SER A 35 16.86 -1.62 -49.90
N LYS A 36 17.18 -2.67 -50.67
CA LYS A 36 16.35 -3.16 -51.77
C LYS A 36 15.03 -3.77 -51.30
N SER A 37 15.00 -4.32 -50.08
CA SER A 37 13.79 -4.93 -49.52
C SER A 37 12.93 -3.93 -48.76
N ASN A 38 13.57 -2.94 -48.13
CA ASN A 38 12.93 -2.10 -47.11
C ASN A 38 12.83 -0.63 -47.50
N GLY A 39 13.49 -0.21 -48.58
CA GLY A 39 13.41 1.13 -49.13
C GLY A 39 12.71 1.19 -50.49
N ASN A 40 12.32 2.38 -50.89
CA ASN A 40 11.91 2.74 -52.25
C ASN A 40 12.24 4.23 -52.51
N CYS A 41 12.24 4.68 -53.76
CA CYS A 41 12.46 6.08 -54.11
C CYS A 41 11.54 6.49 -55.26
N SER A 42 11.10 7.75 -55.25
CA SER A 42 10.36 8.35 -56.37
C SER A 42 11.23 9.35 -57.13
N SER A 43 12.24 9.91 -56.46
CA SER A 43 13.23 10.81 -57.07
C SER A 43 14.65 10.24 -56.94
N PRO A 44 15.56 10.54 -57.90
CA PRO A 44 16.96 10.13 -57.77
C PRO A 44 17.62 10.67 -56.49
N GLY A 45 18.39 9.83 -55.80
CA GLY A 45 19.08 10.20 -54.55
C GLY A 45 18.20 10.17 -53.30
N GLU A 46 16.94 9.77 -53.40
CA GLU A 46 16.03 9.57 -52.27
C GLU A 46 16.09 8.11 -51.75
N CYS A 47 15.80 7.90 -50.46
CA CYS A 47 15.50 6.59 -49.90
C CYS A 47 14.38 6.73 -48.87
N VAL A 48 13.17 6.28 -49.23
CA VAL A 48 11.98 6.30 -48.38
C VAL A 48 11.77 4.92 -47.79
N CYS A 49 11.74 4.84 -46.46
CA CYS A 49 11.61 3.56 -45.77
C CYS A 49 10.18 3.05 -45.76
N ARG A 50 10.04 1.74 -45.94
CA ARG A 50 8.80 1.00 -45.71
C ARG A 50 8.47 0.98 -44.21
N ALA A 51 7.20 0.77 -43.89
CA ALA A 51 6.74 0.69 -42.51
C ALA A 51 7.55 -0.34 -41.71
N GLY A 52 8.06 0.07 -40.55
CA GLY A 52 8.88 -0.79 -39.69
C GLY A 52 10.39 -0.65 -39.90
N TRP A 53 10.84 0.20 -40.83
CA TRP A 53 12.25 0.47 -41.10
C TRP A 53 12.56 1.96 -41.03
N GLN A 54 13.79 2.29 -40.65
CA GLN A 54 14.29 3.65 -40.45
C GLN A 54 15.78 3.73 -40.83
N GLY A 55 16.38 4.89 -40.56
CA GLY A 55 17.76 5.18 -40.94
C GLY A 55 17.86 5.73 -42.36
N GLN A 56 19.04 6.22 -42.73
CA GLN A 56 19.30 6.84 -44.03
C GLN A 56 19.14 5.84 -45.19
N PHE A 57 19.41 4.56 -44.94
CA PHE A 57 19.39 3.50 -45.95
C PHE A 57 18.27 2.48 -45.75
N CYS A 58 17.35 2.70 -44.80
CA CYS A 58 16.23 1.80 -44.49
C CYS A 58 16.66 0.38 -44.11
N ASP A 59 17.84 0.24 -43.52
CA ASP A 59 18.45 -1.00 -43.04
C ASP A 59 18.34 -1.17 -41.53
N GLU A 60 17.87 -0.14 -40.82
CA GLU A 60 17.61 -0.20 -39.38
C GLU A 60 16.14 -0.52 -39.11
N CYS A 61 15.87 -1.47 -38.22
CA CYS A 61 14.51 -1.77 -37.80
C CYS A 61 13.96 -0.68 -36.86
N VAL A 62 12.65 -0.46 -36.94
CA VAL A 62 11.89 0.30 -35.95
C VAL A 62 11.42 -0.66 -34.87
N ARG A 63 11.75 -0.36 -33.62
CA ARG A 63 11.31 -1.14 -32.45
C ARG A 63 9.79 -1.08 -32.27
N HIS A 64 9.21 -2.04 -31.55
CA HIS A 64 7.80 -1.99 -31.20
C HIS A 64 7.45 -0.63 -30.54
N PRO A 65 6.34 0.03 -30.89
CA PRO A 65 5.89 1.22 -30.20
C PRO A 65 5.76 0.96 -28.70
N GLY A 66 6.41 1.78 -27.88
CA GLY A 66 6.42 1.60 -26.42
C GLY A 66 7.64 0.86 -25.86
N CYS A 67 8.50 0.26 -26.71
CA CYS A 67 9.73 -0.40 -26.29
C CYS A 67 10.65 0.56 -25.51
N LYS A 68 10.93 0.24 -24.23
CA LYS A 68 11.78 1.04 -23.33
C LYS A 68 13.23 0.56 -23.39
N HIS A 69 13.52 -0.58 -22.77
CA HIS A 69 14.87 -1.14 -22.61
C HIS A 69 15.06 -2.39 -23.47
N GLY A 70 15.04 -2.19 -24.79
CA GLY A 70 15.16 -3.30 -25.73
C GLY A 70 15.58 -2.87 -27.13
N THR A 71 16.00 -3.85 -27.92
CA THR A 71 16.46 -3.70 -29.31
C THR A 71 15.56 -4.47 -30.27
N CYS A 72 15.76 -4.32 -31.57
CA CYS A 72 15.05 -5.09 -32.59
C CYS A 72 16.05 -5.78 -33.52
N GLN A 73 15.69 -6.95 -34.02
CA GLN A 73 16.37 -7.59 -35.16
C GLN A 73 15.48 -7.55 -36.40
N LEU A 74 14.16 -7.66 -36.20
CA LEU A 74 13.14 -7.42 -37.21
C LEU A 74 12.24 -6.26 -36.77
N SER A 75 11.61 -5.60 -37.74
CA SER A 75 10.66 -4.52 -37.48
C SER A 75 9.59 -4.95 -36.46
N TRP A 76 9.25 -4.04 -35.55
CA TRP A 76 8.21 -4.22 -34.52
C TRP A 76 8.53 -5.21 -33.41
N GLN A 77 9.79 -5.63 -33.28
CA GLN A 77 10.26 -6.39 -32.11
C GLN A 77 10.71 -5.47 -30.96
N CYS A 78 10.72 -6.02 -29.76
CA CYS A 78 11.34 -5.42 -28.58
C CYS A 78 12.01 -6.55 -27.77
N ASN A 79 13.26 -6.85 -28.12
CA ASN A 79 14.09 -7.84 -27.45
C ASN A 79 14.73 -7.17 -26.24
N CYS A 80 14.32 -7.57 -25.03
CA CYS A 80 14.73 -6.91 -23.80
C CYS A 80 16.22 -7.06 -23.52
N GLU A 81 16.80 -5.98 -23.01
CA GLU A 81 18.14 -5.98 -22.45
C GLU A 81 18.20 -6.82 -21.16
N GLU A 82 19.40 -7.22 -20.74
CA GLU A 82 19.58 -7.99 -19.52
C GLU A 82 18.99 -7.25 -18.31
N GLY A 83 18.19 -7.96 -17.51
CA GLY A 83 17.51 -7.39 -16.35
C GLY A 83 16.16 -6.72 -16.66
N TRP A 84 15.72 -6.66 -17.91
CA TRP A 84 14.41 -6.12 -18.30
C TRP A 84 13.48 -7.20 -18.83
N GLY A 85 12.18 -7.02 -18.61
CA GLY A 85 11.14 -7.95 -19.04
C GLY A 85 9.84 -7.27 -19.47
N GLY A 86 8.86 -8.09 -19.81
CA GLY A 86 7.57 -7.63 -20.33
C GLY A 86 7.58 -7.43 -21.85
N LEU A 87 6.39 -7.19 -22.42
CA LEU A 87 6.22 -7.02 -23.87
C LEU A 87 6.94 -5.76 -24.40
N PHE A 88 7.09 -4.74 -23.55
CA PHE A 88 7.70 -3.47 -23.89
C PHE A 88 9.04 -3.22 -23.19
N CYS A 89 9.59 -4.26 -22.53
CA CYS A 89 10.84 -4.16 -21.78
C CYS A 89 10.83 -3.00 -20.76
N ASP A 90 9.69 -2.84 -20.08
CA ASP A 90 9.39 -1.80 -19.10
C ASP A 90 9.36 -2.34 -17.66
N GLN A 91 9.54 -3.65 -17.49
CA GLN A 91 9.58 -4.31 -16.19
C GLN A 91 11.03 -4.50 -15.75
N ASP A 92 11.44 -3.85 -14.66
CA ASP A 92 12.77 -4.05 -14.06
C ASP A 92 12.79 -5.34 -13.22
N LEU A 93 13.44 -6.38 -13.75
CA LEU A 93 13.54 -7.69 -13.10
C LEU A 93 14.52 -7.68 -11.91
N ASN A 94 15.35 -6.64 -11.79
CA ASN A 94 16.34 -6.42 -10.74
C ASN A 94 15.96 -5.26 -9.81
N TYR A 95 14.66 -4.99 -9.69
CA TYR A 95 14.12 -3.86 -8.93
C TYR A 95 14.71 -3.73 -7.51
N CYS A 96 14.80 -4.84 -6.77
CA CYS A 96 15.34 -4.85 -5.40
C CYS A 96 16.80 -4.36 -5.31
N THR A 97 17.66 -4.73 -6.26
CA THR A 97 19.08 -4.34 -6.23
C THR A 97 19.28 -2.91 -6.69
N HIS A 98 18.44 -2.41 -7.60
CA HIS A 98 18.49 -1.03 -8.08
C HIS A 98 17.88 -0.03 -7.10
N HIS A 99 16.72 -0.35 -6.51
CA HIS A 99 15.92 0.61 -5.75
C HIS A 99 15.96 0.42 -4.23
N ARG A 100 16.24 -0.80 -3.74
CA ARG A 100 16.25 -1.15 -2.30
C ARG A 100 15.03 -0.60 -1.53
N PRO A 101 13.79 -0.92 -1.94
CA PRO A 101 12.58 -0.28 -1.44
C PRO A 101 12.22 -0.64 0.02
N CYS A 102 12.63 -1.81 0.51
CA CYS A 102 12.25 -2.30 1.83
C CYS A 102 13.03 -1.59 2.95
N LEU A 103 12.31 -1.09 3.96
CA LEU A 103 12.82 -0.33 5.09
C LEU A 103 13.03 -1.22 6.33
N ASN A 104 13.56 -0.62 7.40
CA ASN A 104 13.69 -1.25 8.73
C ASN A 104 14.37 -2.62 8.73
N GLY A 105 15.37 -2.78 7.84
CA GLY A 105 16.16 -4.01 7.72
C GLY A 105 15.39 -5.20 7.16
N ALA A 106 14.25 -4.97 6.51
CA ALA A 106 13.47 -5.97 5.79
C ALA A 106 14.22 -6.53 4.56
N THR A 107 13.81 -7.71 4.11
CA THR A 107 14.41 -8.39 2.96
C THR A 107 13.57 -8.17 1.71
N CYS A 108 14.19 -7.65 0.64
CA CYS A 108 13.53 -7.46 -0.66
C CYS A 108 13.68 -8.69 -1.55
N MET A 109 12.60 -9.07 -2.24
CA MET A 109 12.61 -10.14 -3.25
C MET A 109 11.88 -9.70 -4.53
N ASN A 110 12.53 -9.89 -5.68
CA ASN A 110 11.91 -9.65 -6.99
C ASN A 110 10.90 -10.78 -7.29
N THR A 111 9.71 -10.43 -7.77
CA THR A 111 8.64 -11.41 -8.06
C THR A 111 8.57 -11.84 -9.52
N GLY A 112 9.44 -11.31 -10.39
CA GLY A 112 9.61 -11.78 -11.78
C GLY A 112 8.71 -11.13 -12.83
N GLN A 113 8.09 -9.98 -12.53
CA GLN A 113 7.25 -9.21 -13.47
C GLN A 113 7.46 -7.69 -13.33
N GLY A 114 8.68 -7.27 -13.02
CA GLY A 114 8.95 -5.85 -12.71
C GLY A 114 8.40 -5.41 -11.36
N SER A 115 8.11 -6.36 -10.48
CA SER A 115 7.53 -6.13 -9.17
C SER A 115 8.41 -6.75 -8.08
N TYR A 116 8.18 -6.32 -6.85
CA TYR A 116 8.92 -6.73 -5.66
C TYR A 116 7.99 -7.01 -4.49
N THR A 117 8.52 -7.70 -3.50
CA THR A 117 7.88 -7.89 -2.19
C THR A 117 8.91 -7.68 -1.09
N CYS A 118 8.45 -7.18 0.06
CA CYS A 118 9.25 -6.97 1.25
C CYS A 118 8.82 -7.96 2.34
N THR A 119 9.77 -8.74 2.84
CA THR A 119 9.57 -9.55 4.05
C THR A 119 9.98 -8.70 5.25
N CYS A 120 8.97 -8.19 5.97
CA CYS A 120 9.17 -7.34 7.13
C CYS A 120 9.80 -8.09 8.30
N ARG A 121 10.61 -7.38 9.07
CA ARG A 121 11.03 -7.87 10.38
C ARG A 121 9.84 -7.88 11.34
N PRO A 122 9.85 -8.76 12.34
CA PRO A 122 8.88 -8.70 13.42
C PRO A 122 8.83 -7.29 14.05
N GLY A 123 7.64 -6.80 14.40
CA GLY A 123 7.42 -5.41 14.84
C GLY A 123 7.22 -4.39 13.71
N TYR A 124 7.29 -4.78 12.43
CA TYR A 124 7.04 -3.87 11.30
C TYR A 124 6.01 -4.42 10.30
N SER A 125 5.31 -3.52 9.63
CA SER A 125 4.28 -3.79 8.63
C SER A 125 4.25 -2.71 7.54
N GLY A 126 3.35 -2.85 6.55
CA GLY A 126 3.29 -1.98 5.37
C GLY A 126 3.93 -2.63 4.14
N VAL A 127 3.77 -1.99 2.98
CA VAL A 127 4.27 -2.53 1.69
C VAL A 127 5.80 -2.57 1.67
N ASN A 128 6.42 -1.56 2.27
CA ASN A 128 7.86 -1.39 2.38
C ASN A 128 8.36 -1.62 3.80
N CYS A 129 7.53 -2.17 4.68
CA CYS A 129 7.85 -2.34 6.11
C CYS A 129 8.11 -1.01 6.82
N GLU A 130 7.42 0.04 6.39
CA GLU A 130 7.57 1.42 6.87
C GLU A 130 6.82 1.71 8.17
N LEU A 131 5.84 0.87 8.52
CA LEU A 131 5.00 1.07 9.69
C LEU A 131 5.52 0.21 10.85
N GLU A 132 5.81 0.85 11.98
CA GLU A 132 6.02 0.14 13.25
C GLU A 132 4.67 -0.40 13.75
N VAL A 133 4.67 -1.64 14.23
CA VAL A 133 3.50 -2.29 14.82
C VAL A 133 3.58 -2.07 16.32
N SER A 134 2.66 -1.25 16.85
CA SER A 134 2.51 -1.10 18.30
C SER A 134 1.74 -2.30 18.86
N GLU A 135 2.42 -3.19 19.59
CA GLU A 135 1.74 -4.31 20.23
C GLU A 135 0.79 -3.84 21.36
N CYS A 136 0.98 -2.60 21.85
CA CYS A 136 0.10 -1.96 22.82
C CYS A 136 -1.29 -1.60 22.27
N ASP A 137 -1.49 -1.51 20.95
CA ASP A 137 -2.79 -1.15 20.35
C ASP A 137 -3.89 -2.16 20.69
N SER A 138 -3.50 -3.40 20.97
CA SER A 138 -4.39 -4.47 21.42
C SER A 138 -4.83 -4.35 22.90
N ASN A 139 -4.31 -3.35 23.63
CA ASN A 139 -4.46 -3.17 25.07
C ASN A 139 -4.16 -4.45 25.88
N PRO A 140 -2.93 -4.99 25.79
CA PRO A 140 -2.61 -6.29 26.37
C PRO A 140 -2.50 -6.27 27.91
N CYS A 141 -2.28 -5.11 28.53
CA CYS A 141 -2.14 -4.97 29.98
C CYS A 141 -3.50 -4.93 30.69
N ARG A 142 -3.64 -5.67 31.79
CA ARG A 142 -4.84 -5.80 32.62
C ARG A 142 -4.74 -4.95 33.88
N ASN A 143 -5.85 -4.84 34.61
CA ASN A 143 -5.95 -4.22 35.93
C ASN A 143 -5.38 -2.79 36.02
N GLY A 144 -5.47 -2.02 34.93
CA GLY A 144 -4.95 -0.65 34.87
C GLY A 144 -3.43 -0.54 34.67
N GLY A 145 -2.76 -1.63 34.26
CA GLY A 145 -1.35 -1.60 33.87
C GLY A 145 -1.08 -0.68 32.68
N SER A 146 0.04 0.04 32.74
CA SER A 146 0.49 0.90 31.64
C SER A 146 1.28 0.09 30.62
N CYS A 147 0.91 0.16 29.35
CA CYS A 147 1.63 -0.51 28.26
C CYS A 147 2.75 0.38 27.74
N THR A 148 3.94 -0.20 27.56
CA THR A 148 5.06 0.41 26.84
C THR A 148 5.38 -0.48 25.66
N ASP A 149 5.33 0.10 24.47
CA ASP A 149 5.68 -0.55 23.22
C ASP A 149 7.20 -0.79 23.14
N LEU A 150 7.62 -1.90 22.55
CA LEU A 150 9.01 -2.30 22.37
C LEU A 150 9.19 -2.87 20.96
N GLU A 151 10.43 -2.91 20.45
CA GLU A 151 10.70 -3.54 19.16
C GLU A 151 10.30 -5.03 19.21
N ASN A 152 9.23 -5.39 18.48
CA ASN A 152 8.65 -6.74 18.41
C ASN A 152 8.09 -7.24 19.76
N GLY A 153 7.44 -6.37 20.52
CA GLY A 153 6.76 -6.76 21.74
C GLY A 153 6.33 -5.58 22.60
N TYR A 154 5.91 -5.87 23.83
CA TYR A 154 5.49 -4.82 24.75
C TYR A 154 5.86 -5.21 26.18
N LYS A 155 5.83 -4.21 27.06
CA LYS A 155 5.99 -4.38 28.49
C LYS A 155 4.85 -3.71 29.23
N CYS A 156 4.21 -4.48 30.10
CA CYS A 156 3.24 -3.94 31.05
C CYS A 156 3.95 -3.51 32.33
N THR A 157 3.72 -2.26 32.76
CA THR A 157 4.11 -1.78 34.09
C THR A 157 2.90 -1.89 35.00
N CYS A 158 2.99 -2.78 35.98
CA CYS A 158 1.87 -3.12 36.84
C CYS A 158 1.69 -2.10 37.99
N PRO A 159 0.44 -1.73 38.31
CA PRO A 159 0.16 -0.96 39.51
C PRO A 159 0.53 -1.76 40.77
N GLN A 160 0.67 -1.06 41.89
CA GLN A 160 0.93 -1.71 43.18
C GLN A 160 -0.16 -2.76 43.47
N GLY A 161 0.27 -3.96 43.86
CA GLY A 161 -0.63 -5.07 44.17
C GLY A 161 -0.97 -5.97 42.97
N PHE A 162 -0.36 -5.76 41.80
CA PHE A 162 -0.51 -6.64 40.63
C PHE A 162 0.85 -7.09 40.08
N GLU A 163 0.86 -8.29 39.52
CA GLU A 163 2.02 -8.93 38.91
C GLU A 163 1.63 -9.78 37.69
N GLY A 164 2.62 -10.36 37.02
CA GLY A 164 2.45 -11.08 35.74
C GLY A 164 2.88 -10.24 34.54
N SER A 165 3.03 -10.87 33.36
CA SER A 165 3.48 -10.18 32.15
C SER A 165 2.42 -9.22 31.58
N HIS A 166 1.16 -9.43 31.95
CA HIS A 166 0.02 -8.59 31.60
C HIS A 166 -0.62 -7.93 32.83
N CYS A 167 0.01 -7.97 34.01
CA CYS A 167 -0.61 -7.51 35.26
C CYS A 167 -1.91 -8.22 35.60
N GLU A 168 -2.01 -9.49 35.22
CA GLU A 168 -3.20 -10.33 35.31
C GLU A 168 -3.38 -10.96 36.71
N HIS A 169 -2.33 -11.03 37.51
CA HIS A 169 -2.35 -11.61 38.85
C HIS A 169 -2.32 -10.53 39.92
N SER A 170 -2.99 -10.78 41.03
CA SER A 170 -2.89 -9.93 42.22
C SER A 170 -1.68 -10.39 43.04
N SER A 171 -0.77 -9.47 43.34
CA SER A 171 0.43 -9.75 44.14
C SER A 171 0.20 -9.59 45.64
N LEU A 172 -0.99 -9.14 46.05
CA LEU A 172 -1.38 -9.04 47.45
C LEU A 172 -1.82 -10.42 47.94
N THR A 173 -1.44 -10.75 49.17
CA THR A 173 -1.88 -11.96 49.87
C THR A 173 -2.74 -11.58 51.06
N CYS A 174 -3.43 -12.53 51.70
CA CYS A 174 -4.16 -12.23 52.93
C CYS A 174 -3.25 -11.77 54.08
N ALA A 175 -1.95 -12.07 54.03
CA ALA A 175 -0.98 -11.55 54.99
C ALA A 175 -0.86 -10.02 54.93
N ASP A 176 -1.09 -9.43 53.76
CA ASP A 176 -1.04 -7.98 53.54
C ASP A 176 -2.34 -7.26 53.96
N SER A 177 -3.32 -8.02 54.49
CA SER A 177 -4.65 -7.52 54.89
C SER A 177 -5.35 -6.69 53.80
N PRO A 178 -5.52 -7.22 52.56
CA PRO A 178 -6.01 -6.46 51.42
C PRO A 178 -7.50 -6.13 51.50
N CYS A 179 -8.27 -6.80 52.36
CA CYS A 179 -9.70 -6.57 52.53
C CYS A 179 -9.96 -5.43 53.53
N PHE A 180 -10.48 -4.32 53.02
CA PHE A 180 -10.87 -3.16 53.83
C PHE A 180 -12.17 -3.41 54.62
N ASN A 181 -12.49 -2.48 55.52
CA ASN A 181 -13.76 -2.43 56.26
C ASN A 181 -14.10 -3.73 57.00
N HIS A 182 -13.09 -4.43 57.51
CA HIS A 182 -13.23 -5.71 58.23
C HIS A 182 -13.75 -6.86 57.36
N GLY A 183 -13.50 -6.82 56.04
CA GLY A 183 -13.74 -7.95 55.15
C GLY A 183 -12.88 -9.16 55.51
N ILE A 184 -13.45 -10.36 55.37
CA ILE A 184 -12.73 -11.61 55.67
C ILE A 184 -11.94 -12.01 54.42
N CYS A 185 -10.62 -12.08 54.56
CA CYS A 185 -9.74 -12.53 53.48
C CYS A 185 -9.64 -14.06 53.45
N SER A 186 -9.62 -14.65 52.25
CA SER A 186 -9.34 -16.07 52.05
C SER A 186 -8.38 -16.25 50.87
N GLU A 187 -7.30 -17.01 51.10
CA GLU A 187 -6.31 -17.34 50.08
C GLU A 187 -6.93 -18.22 48.98
N LYS A 188 -6.53 -17.97 47.73
CA LYS A 188 -6.88 -18.73 46.53
C LYS A 188 -5.62 -19.11 45.75
N ASP A 189 -5.76 -20.07 44.84
CA ASP A 189 -4.70 -20.49 43.92
C ASP A 189 -3.35 -20.77 44.60
N HIS A 190 -3.41 -21.51 45.71
CA HIS A 190 -2.23 -21.86 46.54
C HIS A 190 -1.45 -20.64 47.08
N GLY A 191 -2.14 -19.54 47.40
CA GLY A 191 -1.53 -18.33 47.97
C GLY A 191 -0.99 -17.35 46.94
N ARG A 192 -1.40 -17.49 45.67
CA ARG A 192 -1.05 -16.55 44.58
C ARG A 192 -2.18 -15.57 44.26
N SER A 193 -3.28 -15.65 45.00
CA SER A 193 -4.48 -14.84 44.81
C SER A 193 -5.28 -14.87 46.11
N TYR A 194 -6.21 -13.94 46.30
CA TYR A 194 -7.13 -13.92 47.43
C TYR A 194 -8.53 -13.53 47.00
N ILE A 195 -9.49 -13.76 47.88
CA ILE A 195 -10.85 -13.26 47.76
C ILE A 195 -11.29 -12.62 49.07
N CYS A 196 -11.96 -11.47 48.97
CA CYS A 196 -12.55 -10.79 50.12
C CYS A 196 -14.04 -11.11 50.22
N SER A 197 -14.45 -11.66 51.37
CA SER A 197 -15.85 -11.74 51.75
C SER A 197 -16.26 -10.45 52.44
N CYS A 198 -16.98 -9.59 51.72
CA CYS A 198 -17.32 -8.26 52.22
C CYS A 198 -18.44 -8.29 53.27
N PRO A 199 -18.34 -7.47 54.34
CA PRO A 199 -19.43 -7.29 55.28
C PRO A 199 -20.62 -6.58 54.63
N ARG A 200 -21.80 -6.68 55.26
CA ARG A 200 -23.01 -5.99 54.79
C ARG A 200 -22.76 -4.48 54.61
N GLY A 201 -23.16 -3.94 53.46
CA GLY A 201 -22.99 -2.52 53.17
C GLY A 201 -21.67 -2.17 52.48
N PHE A 202 -20.86 -3.16 52.06
CA PHE A 202 -19.63 -2.95 51.30
C PHE A 202 -19.53 -3.86 50.08
N THR A 203 -18.86 -3.36 49.03
CA THR A 203 -18.64 -4.03 47.75
C THR A 203 -17.28 -3.62 47.16
N GLY A 204 -16.92 -4.16 45.99
CA GLY A 204 -15.59 -4.01 45.40
C GLY A 204 -14.71 -5.24 45.62
N LEU A 205 -13.55 -5.26 44.95
CA LEU A 205 -12.61 -6.39 45.02
C LEU A 205 -12.03 -6.57 46.44
N ASN A 206 -11.83 -5.44 47.12
CA ASN A 206 -11.19 -5.33 48.42
C ASN A 206 -12.16 -4.79 49.49
N CYS A 207 -13.47 -4.80 49.23
CA CYS A 207 -14.49 -4.20 50.11
C CYS A 207 -14.30 -2.70 50.36
N GLU A 208 -13.66 -2.00 49.42
CA GLU A 208 -13.29 -0.60 49.52
C GLU A 208 -14.46 0.36 49.23
N LYS A 209 -15.51 -0.13 48.55
CA LYS A 209 -16.67 0.68 48.16
C LYS A 209 -17.80 0.45 49.15
N LYS A 210 -18.44 1.52 49.61
CA LYS A 210 -19.71 1.43 50.33
C LYS A 210 -20.77 0.95 49.34
N GLU A 211 -21.47 -0.11 49.69
CA GLU A 211 -22.54 -0.68 48.87
C GLU A 211 -23.63 0.37 48.66
N ASP A 212 -23.82 0.76 47.40
CA ASP A 212 -24.92 1.63 47.04
C ASP A 212 -26.18 0.78 46.83
N LYS A 213 -27.08 0.85 47.81
CA LYS A 213 -28.39 0.18 47.80
C LYS A 213 -29.28 0.65 46.64
N CYS A 214 -28.92 1.73 45.97
CA CYS A 214 -29.64 2.26 44.83
C CYS A 214 -29.30 1.56 43.51
N THR A 215 -28.17 0.84 43.44
CA THR A 215 -27.68 0.20 42.19
C THR A 215 -28.45 -1.07 41.82
N SER A 216 -29.05 -1.76 42.80
CA SER A 216 -29.89 -2.95 42.59
C SER A 216 -31.35 -2.60 42.26
N ASN A 217 -31.65 -1.31 42.05
CA ASN A 217 -32.98 -0.79 41.74
C ASN A 217 -34.12 -1.39 42.59
N PRO A 218 -34.00 -1.41 43.94
CA PRO A 218 -34.95 -2.08 44.82
C PRO A 218 -36.29 -1.32 44.98
N CYS A 219 -36.43 -0.14 44.36
CA CYS A 219 -37.62 0.69 44.47
C CYS A 219 -38.75 0.15 43.58
N ALA A 220 -39.59 -0.74 44.13
CA ALA A 220 -40.92 -0.96 43.55
C ALA A 220 -41.73 0.34 43.65
N ASN A 221 -42.41 0.73 42.57
CA ASN A 221 -43.25 1.93 42.40
C ASN A 221 -42.62 3.15 41.70
N GLY A 222 -41.60 2.97 40.86
CA GLY A 222 -41.22 4.00 39.87
C GLY A 222 -40.49 5.23 40.41
N ARG A 223 -39.84 5.12 41.58
CA ARG A 223 -38.92 6.15 42.07
C ARG A 223 -37.52 5.89 41.52
N LEU A 224 -36.94 6.90 40.87
CA LEU A 224 -35.57 6.86 40.36
C LEU A 224 -34.57 6.89 41.53
N PRO A 225 -33.53 6.04 41.53
CA PRO A 225 -32.46 6.14 42.51
C PRO A 225 -31.63 7.39 42.27
N ILE A 226 -31.43 8.21 43.30
CA ILE A 226 -30.53 9.37 43.24
C ILE A 226 -29.28 9.01 44.07
N SER A 227 -28.15 8.79 43.41
CA SER A 227 -26.85 8.78 44.08
C SER A 227 -26.22 10.17 43.92
N LEU A 228 -25.94 10.84 45.05
CA LEU A 228 -25.20 12.10 45.08
C LEU A 228 -23.81 11.84 45.68
N PRO A 229 -22.72 12.23 45.01
CA PRO A 229 -21.39 12.09 45.56
C PRO A 229 -21.13 13.16 46.64
N GLY A 230 -20.80 12.74 47.86
CA GLY A 230 -20.15 13.61 48.86
C GLY A 230 -20.98 14.11 50.04
N LEU A 231 -22.24 13.67 50.24
CA LEU A 231 -23.05 14.10 51.39
C LEU A 231 -23.33 12.95 52.36
N GLN A 232 -22.85 13.13 53.59
CA GLN A 232 -23.22 12.35 54.76
C GLN A 232 -24.71 12.60 55.03
N HIS A 233 -25.51 11.54 54.93
CA HIS A 233 -26.89 11.38 55.40
C HIS A 233 -27.68 12.69 55.66
N MET A 234 -28.41 13.19 54.68
CA MET A 234 -29.54 14.10 54.94
C MET A 234 -30.72 13.78 54.00
N PHE A 235 -31.87 13.58 54.63
CA PHE A 235 -33.18 13.48 54.03
C PHE A 235 -33.66 14.87 53.62
N VAL A 236 -34.27 15.00 52.43
CA VAL A 236 -35.12 16.14 52.10
C VAL A 236 -36.56 15.70 52.36
N ASP A 237 -37.14 16.21 53.45
CA ASP A 237 -38.53 16.01 53.80
C ASP A 237 -39.44 16.68 52.76
N HIS A 238 -40.37 15.92 52.19
CA HIS A 238 -41.80 16.20 52.34
C HIS A 238 -42.61 14.92 52.09
N PHE A 239 -43.27 14.49 53.17
CA PHE A 239 -44.16 13.33 53.32
C PHE A 239 -43.50 11.96 53.50
N HIS A 240 -43.34 11.63 54.79
CA HIS A 240 -43.29 10.31 55.45
C HIS A 240 -42.65 9.14 54.70
N LEU A 241 -41.65 8.51 55.32
CA LEU A 241 -41.73 7.09 55.75
C LEU A 241 -40.47 6.70 56.55
N THR A 242 -40.73 6.03 57.66
CA THR A 242 -39.79 5.51 58.65
C THR A 242 -38.95 4.34 58.13
N CYS A 243 -37.68 4.26 58.52
CA CYS A 243 -36.89 3.02 58.50
C CYS A 243 -36.63 2.56 59.94
N SER A 244 -37.37 1.55 60.37
CA SER A 244 -36.95 0.56 61.38
C SER A 244 -36.14 -0.54 60.71
#